data_AF-A0A4Q3CBK3-F1
#
_entry.id   AF-A0A4Q3CBK3-F1
#
_cell.length_a   1.000
_cell.length_b   1.000
_cell.length_c   1.000
_cell.angle_alpha   90.00
_cell.angle_beta   90.00
_cell.angle_gamma   90.00
#
_symmetry.space_group_name_H-M   'P 1'
#
loop_
_entity.id
_entity.type
_entity.pdbx_description
1 polymer ?
#
loop_
_entity_poly.entity_id
_entity_poly.type
_entity_poly.pdbx_seq_one_letter_code
_entity_poly.pdbx_strand_id
1 'polypeptide(L)'
;LYVDQFKGLIRFLEAETGKRFDETAFRRVMGLVDEQENYYRMTRDLIASARPTPLNIVDQLPATVIPQWHRGTEWARDRAKLFYERTKALVETGHAAVPGERARLMWLGIGLWHNLRFYQHFEQEHGAVFAWNEYLALGADGYRVAAAADPLRTLAGRMCNVMSVVAQDRWYNEQYLQAGLDGVVIMEGGASREEGGGCNTAFGRAHRTRDIFERAGVPVCVINADPVNAAGFDEPALQATISEFLVTEVLPRTANGAS
;
A
#
# COMPACT_ATOMS: atom_id res chain seq x y z
N LEU A 1 -15.75 23.88 5.82
CA LEU A 1 -15.25 23.14 4.63
C LEU A 1 -13.72 23.07 4.70
N TYR A 2 -13.07 21.98 4.25
CA TYR A 2 -11.61 21.79 4.35
C TYR A 2 -10.78 22.98 3.80
N VAL A 3 -11.25 23.62 2.73
CA VAL A 3 -10.60 24.82 2.17
C VAL A 3 -10.52 25.96 3.18
N ASP A 4 -11.57 26.21 3.96
CA ASP A 4 -11.57 27.27 4.98
C ASP A 4 -10.63 26.92 6.14
N GLN A 5 -10.53 25.63 6.49
CA GLN A 5 -9.56 25.15 7.47
C GLN A 5 -8.12 25.37 6.97
N PHE A 6 -7.81 25.10 5.70
CA PHE A 6 -6.50 25.40 5.13
C PHE A 6 -6.21 26.89 5.08
N LYS A 7 -7.17 27.73 4.71
CA LYS A 7 -7.02 29.19 4.79
C LYS A 7 -6.76 29.66 6.23
N GLY A 8 -7.40 29.02 7.21
CA GLY A 8 -7.13 29.24 8.63
C GLY A 8 -5.71 28.85 9.03
N LEU A 9 -5.26 27.66 8.61
CA LEU A 9 -3.90 27.17 8.85
C LEU A 9 -2.85 28.05 8.20
N ILE A 10 -3.09 28.53 6.97
CA ILE A 10 -2.21 29.48 6.30
C ILE A 10 -2.05 30.75 7.13
N ARG A 11 -3.15 31.39 7.56
CA ARG A 11 -3.08 32.60 8.40
C ARG A 11 -2.32 32.36 9.70
N PHE A 12 -2.52 31.21 10.33
CA PHE A 12 -1.77 30.81 11.52
C PHE A 12 -0.27 30.69 11.23
N LEU A 13 0.12 29.96 10.18
CA LEU A 13 1.53 29.79 9.81
C LEU A 13 2.19 31.10 9.40
N GLU A 14 1.47 32.00 8.72
CA GLU A 14 1.99 33.33 8.38
C GLU A 14 2.28 34.17 9.63
N ALA A 15 1.39 34.11 10.64
CA ALA A 15 1.57 34.80 11.91
C ALA A 15 2.74 34.22 12.73
N GLU A 16 2.84 32.89 12.83
CA GLU A 16 3.88 32.22 13.62
C GLU A 16 5.27 32.30 12.98
N THR A 17 5.37 32.26 11.64
CA THR A 17 6.65 32.20 10.94
C THR A 17 7.12 33.54 10.36
N GLY A 18 6.22 34.53 10.28
CA GLY A 18 6.46 35.81 9.61
C GLY A 18 6.62 35.71 8.08
N LYS A 19 6.42 34.52 7.49
CA LYS A 19 6.53 34.28 6.04
C LYS A 19 5.14 34.29 5.41
N ARG A 20 4.97 35.05 4.33
CA ARG A 20 3.72 35.05 3.56
C ARG A 20 3.57 33.78 2.73
N PHE A 21 2.33 33.33 2.57
CA PHE A 21 1.99 32.25 1.67
C PHE A 21 2.24 32.65 0.21
N ASP A 22 2.98 31.80 -0.50
CA ASP A 22 3.24 31.96 -1.93
C ASP A 22 2.47 30.86 -2.69
N GLU A 23 1.41 31.27 -3.38
CA GLU A 23 0.60 30.37 -4.18
C GLU A 23 1.39 29.74 -5.34
N THR A 24 2.36 30.46 -5.92
CA THR A 24 3.21 29.94 -7.00
C THR A 24 4.08 28.80 -6.49
N ALA A 25 4.72 29.01 -5.33
CA ALA A 25 5.50 27.97 -4.67
C ALA A 25 4.61 26.77 -4.28
N PHE A 26 3.40 27.02 -3.79
CA PHE A 26 2.45 25.97 -3.43
C PHE A 26 2.02 25.14 -4.64
N ARG A 27 1.72 25.76 -5.79
CA ARG A 27 1.41 25.06 -7.05
C ARG A 27 2.57 24.18 -7.51
N ARG A 28 3.82 24.64 -7.38
CA ARG A 28 5.00 23.82 -7.66
C ARG A 28 5.07 22.58 -6.76
N VAL A 29 4.85 22.75 -5.45
CA VAL A 29 4.80 21.61 -4.52
C VAL A 29 3.72 20.63 -4.92
N MET A 30 2.50 21.09 -5.25
CA MET A 30 1.41 20.21 -5.70
C MET A 30 1.76 19.42 -6.96
N GLY A 31 2.45 20.06 -7.92
CA GLY A 31 2.95 19.39 -9.14
C GLY A 31 3.99 18.31 -8.84
N LEU A 32 4.92 18.54 -7.91
CA LEU A 32 5.86 17.51 -7.46
C LEU A 32 5.14 16.29 -6.87
N VAL A 33 4.06 16.53 -6.10
CA VAL A 33 3.25 15.42 -5.58
C VAL A 33 2.53 14.68 -6.73
N ASP A 34 1.98 15.38 -7.72
CA ASP A 34 1.33 14.74 -8.88
C ASP A 34 2.31 13.84 -9.66
N GLU A 35 3.54 14.30 -9.87
CA GLU A 35 4.60 13.51 -10.50
C GLU A 35 4.94 12.27 -9.66
N GLN A 36 5.14 12.45 -8.34
CA GLN A 36 5.45 11.36 -7.42
C GLN A 36 4.37 10.27 -7.44
N GLU A 37 3.10 10.65 -7.29
CA GLU A 37 1.96 9.72 -7.31
C GLU A 37 1.79 9.05 -8.68
N ASN A 38 2.13 9.74 -9.78
CA ASN A 38 2.11 9.15 -11.11
C ASN A 38 3.14 8.03 -11.26
N TYR A 39 4.35 8.21 -10.70
CA TYR A 39 5.34 7.13 -10.69
C TYR A 39 4.85 5.93 -9.86
N TYR A 40 4.21 6.15 -8.71
CA TYR A 40 3.63 5.03 -7.94
C TYR A 40 2.56 4.27 -8.70
N ARG A 41 1.65 4.97 -9.39
CA ARG A 41 0.67 4.33 -10.28
C ARG A 41 1.35 3.48 -11.35
N MET A 42 2.32 4.04 -12.06
CA MET A 42 3.07 3.32 -13.09
C MET A 42 3.81 2.11 -12.54
N THR A 43 4.44 2.22 -11.37
CA THR A 43 5.12 1.10 -10.71
C THR A 43 4.15 0.01 -10.29
N ARG A 44 3.02 0.36 -9.66
CA ARG A 44 2.00 -0.61 -9.26
C ARG A 44 1.44 -1.34 -10.48
N ASP A 45 1.07 -0.61 -11.52
CA ASP A 45 0.48 -1.19 -12.74
C ASP A 45 1.49 -2.12 -13.43
N LEU A 46 2.78 -1.76 -13.41
CA LEU A 46 3.85 -2.60 -13.91
C LEU A 46 4.01 -3.91 -13.10
N ILE A 47 4.05 -3.84 -11.77
CA ILE A 47 4.10 -5.02 -10.87
C ILE A 47 2.88 -5.92 -11.10
N ALA A 48 1.69 -5.33 -11.24
CA ALA A 48 0.44 -6.03 -11.50
C ALA A 48 0.47 -6.79 -12.83
N SER A 49 1.09 -6.23 -13.87
CA SER A 49 1.17 -6.84 -15.20
C SER A 49 2.28 -7.90 -15.35
N ALA A 50 3.34 -7.84 -14.55
CA ALA A 50 4.49 -8.71 -14.68
C ALA A 50 4.24 -10.10 -14.10
N ARG A 51 4.69 -11.14 -14.82
CA ARG A 51 4.67 -12.55 -14.40
C ARG A 51 6.01 -13.22 -14.75
N PRO A 52 6.78 -13.72 -13.76
CA PRO A 52 6.63 -13.53 -12.31
C PRO A 52 6.68 -12.05 -11.85
N THR A 53 6.32 -11.77 -10.60
CA THR A 53 6.46 -10.42 -10.01
C THR A 53 7.94 -10.03 -9.92
N PRO A 54 8.30 -8.78 -10.25
CA PRO A 54 9.67 -8.30 -10.13
C PRO A 54 10.07 -7.99 -8.69
N LEU A 55 9.11 -7.85 -7.76
CA LEU A 55 9.33 -7.35 -6.40
C LEU A 55 8.42 -8.01 -5.37
N ASN A 56 8.96 -8.23 -4.16
CA ASN A 56 8.19 -8.60 -2.98
C ASN A 56 7.86 -7.32 -2.15
N ILE A 57 6.90 -7.40 -1.22
CA ILE A 57 6.47 -6.29 -0.36
C ILE A 57 7.63 -5.66 0.43
N VAL A 58 8.65 -6.45 0.80
CA VAL A 58 9.85 -5.96 1.50
C VAL A 58 10.61 -4.91 0.70
N ASP A 59 10.57 -4.99 -0.64
CA ASP A 59 11.17 -3.98 -1.52
C ASP A 59 10.25 -2.78 -1.72
N GLN A 60 8.94 -3.03 -1.82
CA GLN A 60 7.93 -2.02 -2.14
C GLN A 60 7.67 -1.05 -0.98
N LEU A 61 7.58 -1.55 0.25
CA LEU A 61 7.23 -0.76 1.44
C LEU A 61 8.17 0.42 1.67
N PRO A 62 9.49 0.23 1.85
CA PRO A 62 10.41 1.34 2.08
C PRO A 62 10.53 2.27 0.86
N ALA A 63 10.44 1.72 -0.36
CA ALA A 63 10.49 2.51 -1.59
C ALA A 63 9.28 3.45 -1.76
N THR A 64 8.15 3.11 -1.14
CA THR A 64 6.91 3.91 -1.20
C THR A 64 6.78 4.84 0.00
N VAL A 65 6.89 4.31 1.23
CA VAL A 65 6.49 5.05 2.43
C VAL A 65 7.48 6.13 2.82
N ILE A 66 8.79 5.88 2.68
CA ILE A 66 9.81 6.87 3.04
C ILE A 66 9.68 8.11 2.15
N PRO A 67 9.60 8.01 0.80
CA PRO A 67 9.36 9.20 0.00
C PRO A 67 7.98 9.83 0.23
N GLN A 68 6.97 9.05 0.63
CA GLN A 68 5.65 9.61 0.95
C GLN A 68 5.69 10.58 2.16
N TRP A 69 6.55 10.36 3.15
CA TRP A 69 6.76 11.30 4.26
C TRP A 69 7.38 12.63 3.82
N HIS A 70 8.10 12.61 2.71
CA HIS A 70 8.73 13.79 2.10
C HIS A 70 7.95 14.31 0.88
N ARG A 71 6.67 13.93 0.73
CA ARG A 71 5.87 14.30 -0.44
C ARG A 71 5.89 15.81 -0.72
N GLY A 72 5.97 16.15 -2.01
CA GLY A 72 6.03 17.55 -2.45
C GLY A 72 7.44 18.14 -2.44
N THR A 73 8.46 17.30 -2.24
CA THR A 73 9.86 17.63 -2.45
C THR A 73 10.39 16.99 -3.73
N GLU A 74 11.42 17.59 -4.33
CA GLU A 74 12.11 17.01 -5.49
C GLU A 74 12.73 15.65 -5.15
N TRP A 75 13.29 15.52 -3.93
CA TRP A 75 13.83 14.26 -3.44
C TRP A 75 12.78 13.16 -3.48
N ALA A 76 11.57 13.39 -2.94
CA ALA A 76 10.53 12.38 -2.92
C ALA A 76 10.06 11.98 -4.32
N ARG A 77 9.90 12.97 -5.22
CA ARG A 77 9.59 12.74 -6.64
C ARG A 77 10.67 11.90 -7.32
N ASP A 78 11.94 12.24 -7.12
CA ASP A 78 13.08 11.53 -7.72
C ASP A 78 13.22 10.10 -7.17
N ARG A 79 12.92 9.87 -5.89
CA ARG A 79 12.90 8.52 -5.31
C ARG A 79 11.77 7.67 -5.89
N ALA A 80 10.58 8.22 -6.11
CA ALA A 80 9.48 7.51 -6.76
C ALA A 80 9.80 7.20 -8.24
N LYS A 81 10.42 8.15 -8.95
CA LYS A 81 10.93 7.92 -10.31
C LYS A 81 11.97 6.79 -10.36
N LEU A 82 12.96 6.83 -9.47
CA LEU A 82 13.98 5.79 -9.38
C LEU A 82 13.35 4.42 -9.08
N PHE A 83 12.35 4.37 -8.20
CA PHE A 83 11.63 3.14 -7.92
C PHE A 83 10.94 2.57 -9.16
N TYR A 84 10.27 3.42 -9.94
CA TYR A 84 9.69 3.02 -11.22
C TYR A 84 10.74 2.51 -12.21
N GLU A 85 11.82 3.26 -12.43
CA GLU A 85 12.87 2.90 -13.40
C GLU A 85 13.56 1.57 -13.03
N ARG A 86 13.81 1.34 -11.74
CA ARG A 86 14.38 0.08 -11.25
C ARG A 86 13.41 -1.08 -11.44
N THR A 87 12.14 -0.89 -11.10
CA THR A 87 11.11 -1.93 -11.31
C THR A 87 10.98 -2.28 -12.80
N LYS A 88 10.98 -1.26 -13.67
CA LYS A 88 10.97 -1.43 -15.12
C LYS A 88 12.15 -2.25 -15.62
N ALA A 89 13.36 -1.93 -15.16
CA ALA A 89 14.56 -2.69 -15.53
C ALA A 89 14.52 -4.15 -15.06
N LEU A 90 13.93 -4.43 -13.89
CA LEU A 90 13.75 -5.80 -13.41
C LEU A 90 12.77 -6.57 -14.31
N VAL A 91 11.65 -5.95 -14.69
CA VAL A 91 10.69 -6.57 -15.62
C VAL A 91 11.32 -6.81 -16.99
N GLU A 92 12.07 -5.86 -17.54
CA GLU A 92 12.72 -5.98 -18.84
C GLU A 92 13.81 -7.07 -18.88
N THR A 93 14.49 -7.31 -17.75
CA THR A 93 15.49 -8.39 -17.64
C THR A 93 14.89 -9.74 -17.28
N GLY A 94 13.56 -9.83 -17.09
CA GLY A 94 12.87 -11.05 -16.68
C GLY A 94 13.21 -11.48 -15.25
N HIS A 95 13.64 -10.55 -14.39
CA HIS A 95 13.89 -10.84 -12.99
C HIS A 95 12.60 -11.23 -12.27
N ALA A 96 12.67 -12.30 -11.49
CA ALA A 96 11.61 -12.75 -10.60
C ALA A 96 12.07 -12.57 -9.16
N ALA A 97 11.25 -11.91 -8.33
CA ALA A 97 11.53 -11.78 -6.89
C ALA A 97 11.59 -13.16 -6.23
N VAL A 98 10.71 -14.09 -6.66
CA VAL A 98 10.70 -15.48 -6.23
C VAL A 98 10.85 -16.38 -7.46
N PRO A 99 12.01 -17.04 -7.64
CA PRO A 99 12.18 -18.03 -8.70
C PRO A 99 11.15 -19.15 -8.56
N GLY A 100 10.35 -19.38 -9.62
CA GLY A 100 9.26 -20.35 -9.56
C GLY A 100 8.06 -19.88 -8.75
N GLU A 101 7.71 -18.59 -8.80
CA GLU A 101 6.47 -18.03 -8.23
C GLU A 101 5.24 -18.93 -8.52
N ARG A 102 4.58 -19.38 -7.45
CA ARG A 102 3.39 -20.25 -7.46
C ARG A 102 2.13 -19.56 -6.92
N ALA A 103 2.29 -18.50 -6.13
CA ALA A 103 1.19 -17.76 -5.54
C ALA A 103 1.54 -16.28 -5.31
N ARG A 104 0.63 -15.38 -5.65
CA ARG A 104 0.72 -13.93 -5.43
C ARG A 104 -0.27 -13.50 -4.37
N LEU A 105 0.22 -12.82 -3.35
CA LEU A 105 -0.58 -12.45 -2.18
C LEU A 105 -0.80 -10.94 -2.10
N MET A 106 -1.98 -10.58 -1.61
CA MET A 106 -2.33 -9.25 -1.14
C MET A 106 -2.03 -9.13 0.35
N TRP A 107 -1.34 -8.08 0.78
CA TRP A 107 -1.24 -7.71 2.19
C TRP A 107 -2.16 -6.53 2.51
N LEU A 108 -3.03 -6.71 3.50
CA LEU A 108 -3.91 -5.67 4.04
C LEU A 108 -3.63 -5.42 5.51
N GLY A 109 -3.62 -4.15 5.90
CA GLY A 109 -3.26 -3.73 7.25
C GLY A 109 -1.86 -3.13 7.32
N ILE A 110 -1.44 -2.83 8.55
CA ILE A 110 -0.19 -2.13 8.81
C ILE A 110 1.00 -3.04 8.39
N GLY A 111 2.06 -2.45 7.85
CA GLY A 111 3.29 -3.17 7.56
C GLY A 111 4.01 -3.60 8.85
N LEU A 112 4.62 -4.79 8.84
CA LEU A 112 5.47 -5.29 9.94
C LEU A 112 6.85 -4.60 9.90
N TRP A 113 6.90 -3.31 10.21
CA TRP A 113 8.10 -2.48 10.08
C TRP A 113 9.29 -2.97 10.90
N HIS A 114 9.04 -3.61 12.04
CA HIS A 114 10.09 -4.20 12.87
C HIS A 114 10.66 -5.51 12.30
N ASN A 115 9.96 -6.17 11.37
CA ASN A 115 10.35 -7.46 10.81
C ASN A 115 9.91 -7.64 9.35
N LEU A 116 10.53 -6.91 8.41
CA LEU A 116 10.23 -7.06 6.98
C LEU A 116 10.63 -8.43 6.40
N ARG A 117 11.54 -9.17 7.06
CA ARG A 117 11.94 -10.52 6.63
C ARG A 117 10.83 -11.54 6.76
N PHE A 118 9.84 -11.29 7.62
CA PHE A 118 8.65 -12.12 7.75
C PHE A 118 8.00 -12.42 6.39
N TYR A 119 7.90 -11.41 5.51
CA TYR A 119 7.27 -11.54 4.20
C TYR A 119 8.02 -12.46 3.23
N GLN A 120 9.29 -12.77 3.50
CA GLN A 120 10.13 -13.61 2.66
C GLN A 120 10.12 -15.09 3.09
N HIS A 121 9.52 -15.39 4.25
CA HIS A 121 9.47 -16.76 4.80
C HIS A 121 8.83 -17.77 3.82
N PHE A 122 7.84 -17.31 3.05
CA PHE A 122 7.02 -18.16 2.18
C PHE A 122 7.61 -18.34 0.76
N GLU A 123 8.74 -17.70 0.47
CA GLU A 123 9.33 -17.71 -0.88
C GLU A 123 9.87 -19.11 -1.24
N GLN A 124 10.67 -19.72 -0.37
CA GLN A 124 11.39 -20.97 -0.68
C GLN A 124 10.49 -22.20 -0.67
N GLU A 125 9.67 -22.36 0.38
CA GLU A 125 8.85 -23.56 0.57
C GLU A 125 7.58 -23.52 -0.31
N HIS A 126 6.94 -22.36 -0.39
CA HIS A 126 5.63 -22.23 -1.04
C HIS A 126 5.69 -21.58 -2.42
N GLY A 127 6.81 -20.95 -2.79
CA GLY A 127 6.88 -20.13 -4.00
C GLY A 127 5.92 -18.92 -3.92
N ALA A 128 5.58 -18.47 -2.72
CA ALA A 128 4.60 -17.42 -2.50
C ALA A 128 5.26 -16.05 -2.34
N VAL A 129 4.63 -15.00 -2.88
CA VAL A 129 5.16 -13.64 -2.86
C VAL A 129 4.06 -12.64 -2.56
N PHE A 130 4.33 -11.66 -1.69
CA PHE A 130 3.42 -10.53 -1.45
C PHE A 130 3.64 -9.47 -2.52
N ALA A 131 2.97 -9.63 -3.66
CA ALA A 131 3.12 -8.74 -4.81
C ALA A 131 2.34 -7.42 -4.67
N TRP A 132 1.36 -7.34 -3.77
CA TRP A 132 0.52 -6.15 -3.58
C TRP A 132 0.45 -5.76 -2.10
N ASN A 133 0.52 -4.45 -1.83
CA ASN A 133 0.28 -3.88 -0.52
C ASN A 133 -0.48 -2.56 -0.62
N GLU A 134 -1.19 -2.22 0.45
CA GLU A 134 -2.06 -1.05 0.50
C GLU A 134 -1.29 0.28 0.39
N TYR A 135 -0.05 0.36 0.90
CA TYR A 135 0.72 1.61 0.90
C TYR A 135 1.04 2.10 -0.52
N LEU A 136 1.52 1.21 -1.39
CA LEU A 136 1.77 1.55 -2.79
C LEU A 136 0.47 1.88 -3.52
N ALA A 137 -0.60 1.13 -3.26
CA ALA A 137 -1.90 1.37 -3.87
C ALA A 137 -2.51 2.73 -3.46
N LEU A 138 -2.33 3.16 -2.20
CA LEU A 138 -2.73 4.49 -1.75
C LEU A 138 -1.87 5.61 -2.34
N GLY A 139 -0.57 5.38 -2.50
CA GLY A 139 0.30 6.29 -3.26
C GLY A 139 -0.12 6.42 -4.72
N ALA A 140 -0.63 5.32 -5.30
CA ALA A 140 -1.05 5.23 -6.69
C ALA A 140 -2.45 5.81 -6.96
N ASP A 141 -3.41 5.66 -6.06
CA ASP A 141 -4.81 6.08 -6.28
C ASP A 141 -5.33 7.07 -5.22
N GLY A 142 -4.98 6.85 -3.95
CA GLY A 142 -5.59 7.55 -2.81
C GLY A 142 -5.32 9.05 -2.79
N TYR A 143 -4.11 9.47 -3.17
CA TYR A 143 -3.76 10.90 -3.16
C TYR A 143 -3.99 11.61 -4.49
N ARG A 144 -4.38 10.90 -5.55
CA ARG A 144 -4.62 11.49 -6.87
C ARG A 144 -6.04 12.06 -6.97
N VAL A 145 -6.14 13.32 -7.37
CA VAL A 145 -7.43 13.94 -7.74
C VAL A 145 -7.22 14.83 -8.96
N ALA A 146 -8.29 15.09 -9.71
CA ALA A 146 -8.24 16.07 -10.79
C ALA A 146 -7.87 17.46 -10.25
N ALA A 147 -6.95 18.14 -10.93
CA ALA A 147 -6.55 19.49 -10.55
C ALA A 147 -7.72 20.47 -10.72
N ALA A 148 -8.05 21.20 -9.66
CA ALA A 148 -8.94 22.34 -9.71
C ALA A 148 -8.17 23.64 -9.98
N ALA A 149 -8.86 24.66 -10.48
CA ALA A 149 -8.27 25.99 -10.66
C ALA A 149 -7.72 26.56 -9.34
N ASP A 150 -8.43 26.31 -8.24
CA ASP A 150 -8.02 26.62 -6.88
C ASP A 150 -7.21 25.45 -6.28
N PRO A 151 -5.89 25.64 -6.01
CA PRO A 151 -5.02 24.55 -5.56
C PRO A 151 -5.36 24.10 -4.12
N LEU A 152 -6.02 24.93 -3.31
CA LEU A 152 -6.51 24.52 -1.99
C LEU A 152 -7.71 23.58 -2.11
N ARG A 153 -8.54 23.71 -3.17
CA ARG A 153 -9.59 22.73 -3.48
C ARG A 153 -8.99 21.40 -3.92
N THR A 154 -7.92 21.42 -4.72
CA THR A 154 -7.19 20.20 -5.07
C THR A 154 -6.66 19.52 -3.81
N LEU A 155 -5.97 20.24 -2.92
CA LEU A 155 -5.46 19.68 -1.66
C LEU A 155 -6.59 19.10 -0.78
N ALA A 156 -7.73 19.80 -0.67
CA ALA A 156 -8.90 19.31 0.05
C ALA A 156 -9.43 18.01 -0.55
N GLY A 157 -9.52 17.96 -1.88
CA GLY A 157 -9.89 16.76 -2.61
C GLY A 157 -9.00 15.57 -2.26
N ARG A 158 -7.67 15.76 -2.23
CA ARG A 158 -6.73 14.69 -1.87
C ARG A 158 -6.94 14.15 -0.45
N MET A 159 -7.18 15.03 0.51
CA MET A 159 -7.42 14.63 1.91
C MET A 159 -8.73 13.86 2.08
N CYS A 160 -9.76 14.19 1.27
CA CYS A 160 -10.99 13.41 1.24
C CYS A 160 -10.84 12.09 0.49
N ASN A 161 -10.11 12.09 -0.64
CA ASN A 161 -10.01 10.94 -1.53
C ASN A 161 -9.27 9.78 -0.87
N VAL A 162 -8.15 10.04 -0.18
CA VAL A 162 -7.38 8.96 0.48
C VAL A 162 -8.25 8.18 1.47
N MET A 163 -9.07 8.88 2.26
CA MET A 163 -9.98 8.24 3.22
C MET A 163 -11.15 7.54 2.53
N SER A 164 -11.60 8.05 1.38
CA SER A 164 -12.64 7.41 0.58
C SER A 164 -12.14 6.11 -0.03
N VAL A 165 -10.93 6.09 -0.61
CA VAL A 165 -10.33 4.89 -1.22
C VAL A 165 -10.14 3.78 -0.19
N VAL A 166 -9.57 4.09 0.99
CA VAL A 166 -9.43 3.12 2.09
C VAL A 166 -10.78 2.58 2.59
N ALA A 167 -11.84 3.39 2.51
CA ALA A 167 -13.17 2.97 2.95
C ALA A 167 -13.97 2.21 1.87
N GLN A 168 -13.45 2.08 0.65
CA GLN A 168 -14.15 1.45 -0.47
C GLN A 168 -13.74 -0.01 -0.62
N ASP A 169 -14.52 -0.92 -0.02
CA ASP A 169 -14.23 -2.35 -0.10
C ASP A 169 -14.17 -2.89 -1.54
N ARG A 170 -15.01 -2.33 -2.44
CA ARG A 170 -15.02 -2.67 -3.87
C ARG A 170 -13.67 -2.39 -4.53
N TRP A 171 -12.97 -1.33 -4.12
CA TRP A 171 -11.68 -0.98 -4.69
C TRP A 171 -10.65 -2.08 -4.41
N TYR A 172 -10.60 -2.65 -3.21
CA TYR A 172 -9.68 -3.76 -2.92
C TYR A 172 -9.95 -4.98 -3.81
N ASN A 173 -11.23 -5.33 -4.07
CA ASN A 173 -11.55 -6.43 -4.98
C ASN A 173 -11.11 -6.13 -6.42
N GLU A 174 -11.28 -4.91 -6.90
CA GLU A 174 -10.78 -4.47 -8.21
C GLU A 174 -9.25 -4.56 -8.29
N GLN A 175 -8.55 -4.17 -7.23
CA GLN A 175 -7.09 -4.30 -7.13
C GLN A 175 -6.63 -5.76 -7.13
N TYR A 176 -7.33 -6.63 -6.39
CA TYR A 176 -7.05 -8.07 -6.34
C TYR A 176 -7.15 -8.71 -7.73
N LEU A 177 -8.24 -8.43 -8.45
CA LEU A 177 -8.48 -8.93 -9.80
C LEU A 177 -7.46 -8.37 -10.80
N GLN A 178 -7.23 -7.06 -10.78
CA GLN A 178 -6.30 -6.40 -11.71
C GLN A 178 -4.86 -6.90 -11.54
N ALA A 179 -4.42 -7.11 -10.29
CA ALA A 179 -3.08 -7.61 -10.00
C ALA A 179 -2.96 -9.14 -10.15
N GLY A 180 -4.07 -9.83 -10.46
CA GLY A 180 -4.17 -11.29 -10.60
C GLY A 180 -3.52 -12.00 -9.42
N LEU A 181 -4.03 -11.68 -8.23
CA LEU A 181 -3.59 -12.25 -6.96
C LEU A 181 -4.38 -13.53 -6.67
N ASP A 182 -3.81 -14.38 -5.82
CA ASP A 182 -4.32 -15.72 -5.51
C ASP A 182 -4.84 -15.83 -4.07
N GLY A 183 -4.44 -14.94 -3.18
CA GLY A 183 -4.91 -14.92 -1.80
C GLY A 183 -4.69 -13.57 -1.12
N VAL A 184 -5.41 -13.36 -0.02
CA VAL A 184 -5.35 -12.14 0.79
C VAL A 184 -4.94 -12.49 2.20
N VAL A 185 -3.94 -11.79 2.74
CA VAL A 185 -3.59 -11.84 4.16
C VAL A 185 -3.96 -10.49 4.77
N ILE A 186 -4.83 -10.52 5.78
CA ILE A 186 -5.28 -9.35 6.52
C ILE A 186 -4.65 -9.41 7.91
N MET A 187 -3.87 -8.40 8.27
CA MET A 187 -3.41 -8.23 9.63
C MET A 187 -4.44 -7.41 10.41
N GLU A 188 -5.17 -8.10 11.29
CA GLU A 188 -5.90 -7.50 12.39
C GLU A 188 -4.93 -7.15 13.52
N GLY A 189 -5.20 -6.08 14.26
CA GLY A 189 -4.31 -5.61 15.31
C GLY A 189 -3.33 -4.54 14.80
N GLY A 190 -3.29 -3.43 15.52
CA GLY A 190 -2.54 -2.25 15.12
C GLY A 190 -2.55 -1.24 16.23
N ALA A 191 -1.80 -1.52 17.30
CA ALA A 191 -1.93 -0.96 18.65
C ALA A 191 -3.40 -1.00 19.11
N SER A 192 -3.70 -1.70 20.21
CA SER A 192 -5.06 -1.70 20.75
C SER A 192 -5.59 -0.26 20.85
N ARG A 193 -6.91 -0.07 20.81
CA ARG A 193 -7.50 1.27 21.02
C ARG A 193 -7.03 1.90 22.34
N GLU A 194 -6.60 1.06 23.27
CA GLU A 194 -6.01 1.35 24.57
C GLU A 194 -4.53 1.77 24.51
N GLU A 195 -3.76 1.28 23.52
CA GLU A 195 -2.35 1.64 23.25
C GLU A 195 -2.19 2.81 22.26
N GLY A 196 -3.28 3.49 21.90
CA GLY A 196 -3.24 4.70 21.06
C GLY A 196 -3.16 4.42 19.54
N GLY A 197 -3.43 3.19 19.11
CA GLY A 197 -3.45 2.80 17.70
C GLY A 197 -4.64 3.35 16.92
N GLY A 198 -4.51 4.56 16.35
CA GLY A 198 -5.53 5.14 15.47
C GLY A 198 -5.76 4.36 14.17
N CYS A 199 -4.79 3.52 13.76
CA CYS A 199 -4.83 2.78 12.51
C CYS A 199 -5.93 1.71 12.46
N ASN A 200 -6.41 1.19 13.61
CA ASN A 200 -7.55 0.27 13.64
C ASN A 200 -8.85 0.90 13.11
N THR A 201 -9.00 2.23 13.16
CA THR A 201 -10.20 2.90 12.62
C THR A 201 -10.14 3.13 11.11
N ALA A 202 -8.92 3.23 10.56
CA ALA A 202 -8.68 3.40 9.12
C ALA A 202 -8.56 2.04 8.42
N PHE A 203 -7.71 1.15 8.94
CA PHE A 203 -7.33 -0.14 8.37
C PHE A 203 -7.96 -1.35 9.07
N GLY A 204 -8.46 -1.20 10.30
CA GLY A 204 -9.05 -2.30 11.09
C GLY A 204 -10.50 -2.65 10.72
N ARG A 205 -10.88 -2.49 9.45
CA ARG A 205 -12.18 -2.95 8.91
C ARG A 205 -12.13 -4.40 8.43
N ALA A 206 -11.17 -5.16 8.94
CA ALA A 206 -10.85 -6.52 8.50
C ALA A 206 -12.09 -7.41 8.39
N HIS A 207 -13.03 -7.35 9.34
CA HIS A 207 -14.29 -8.11 9.25
C HIS A 207 -15.11 -7.81 7.99
N ARG A 208 -15.24 -6.54 7.58
CA ARG A 208 -16.03 -6.17 6.38
C ARG A 208 -15.29 -6.54 5.10
N THR A 209 -14.00 -6.20 5.05
CA THR A 209 -13.16 -6.48 3.88
C THR A 209 -13.03 -7.99 3.66
N ARG A 210 -12.88 -8.77 4.73
CA ARG A 210 -12.95 -10.23 4.72
C ARG A 210 -14.28 -10.74 4.15
N ASP A 211 -15.41 -10.28 4.68
CA ASP A 211 -16.75 -10.75 4.25
C ASP A 211 -16.96 -10.55 2.74
N ILE A 212 -16.39 -9.49 2.16
CA ILE A 212 -16.48 -9.19 0.73
C ILE A 212 -15.61 -10.11 -0.11
N PHE A 213 -14.36 -10.36 0.32
CA PHE A 213 -13.49 -11.32 -0.36
C PHE A 213 -14.05 -12.75 -0.29
N GLU A 214 -14.53 -13.17 0.88
CA GLU A 214 -15.15 -14.50 1.07
C GLU A 214 -16.38 -14.66 0.15
N ARG A 215 -17.25 -13.65 0.07
CA ARG A 215 -18.39 -13.63 -0.88
C ARG A 215 -17.97 -13.67 -2.34
N ALA A 216 -16.79 -13.12 -2.67
CA ALA A 216 -16.21 -13.17 -4.00
C ALA A 216 -15.48 -14.49 -4.29
N GLY A 217 -15.45 -15.44 -3.34
CA GLY A 217 -14.72 -16.71 -3.48
C GLY A 217 -13.20 -16.55 -3.40
N VAL A 218 -12.72 -15.40 -2.91
CA VAL A 218 -11.30 -15.10 -2.74
C VAL A 218 -10.79 -15.72 -1.43
N PRO A 219 -9.64 -16.43 -1.44
CA PRO A 219 -9.07 -16.99 -0.22
C PRO A 219 -8.56 -15.88 0.70
N VAL A 220 -8.95 -15.90 1.97
CA VAL A 220 -8.55 -14.90 2.97
C VAL A 220 -7.98 -15.58 4.22
N CYS A 221 -6.81 -15.11 4.65
CA CYS A 221 -6.22 -15.41 5.94
C CYS A 221 -6.24 -14.16 6.81
N VAL A 222 -6.77 -14.26 8.02
CA VAL A 222 -6.69 -13.18 9.01
C VAL A 222 -5.70 -13.58 10.08
N ILE A 223 -4.73 -12.72 10.34
CA ILE A 223 -3.74 -12.88 11.41
C ILE A 223 -3.89 -11.74 12.41
N ASN A 224 -3.49 -11.97 13.67
CA ASN A 224 -3.44 -10.93 14.68
C ASN A 224 -2.00 -10.67 15.11
N ALA A 225 -1.50 -9.45 14.91
CA ALA A 225 -0.13 -9.09 15.23
C ALA A 225 -0.02 -7.61 15.62
N ASP A 226 0.97 -7.27 16.46
CA ASP A 226 1.34 -5.88 16.70
C ASP A 226 2.42 -5.44 15.68
N PRO A 227 2.21 -4.34 14.93
CA PRO A 227 3.15 -3.89 13.91
C PRO A 227 4.47 -3.34 14.47
N VAL A 228 4.54 -2.98 15.75
CA VAL A 228 5.69 -2.30 16.37
C VAL A 228 6.17 -2.94 17.68
N ASN A 229 5.34 -3.74 18.36
CA ASN A 229 5.69 -4.45 19.58
C ASN A 229 6.06 -5.91 19.33
N ALA A 230 7.36 -6.19 19.23
CA ALA A 230 7.88 -7.54 19.05
C ALA A 230 7.52 -8.50 20.21
N ALA A 231 7.20 -8.01 21.42
CA ALA A 231 6.85 -8.88 22.54
C ALA A 231 5.47 -9.55 22.36
N GLY A 232 4.59 -8.96 21.54
CA GLY A 232 3.30 -9.55 21.16
C GLY A 232 3.34 -10.32 19.83
N PHE A 233 4.52 -10.52 19.24
CA PHE A 233 4.68 -11.10 17.92
C PHE A 233 5.16 -12.56 18.00
N ASP A 234 4.22 -13.51 17.96
CA ASP A 234 4.53 -14.94 17.85
C ASP A 234 4.82 -15.31 16.39
N GLU A 235 6.03 -14.99 15.95
CA GLU A 235 6.45 -15.19 14.56
C GLU A 235 6.24 -16.64 14.06
N PRO A 236 6.66 -17.70 14.78
CA PRO A 236 6.44 -19.07 14.33
C PRO A 236 4.95 -19.43 14.19
N ALA A 237 4.08 -18.97 15.10
CA ALA A 237 2.65 -19.25 15.02
C ALA A 237 2.00 -18.55 13.81
N LEU A 238 2.40 -17.30 13.54
CA LEU A 238 1.92 -16.53 12.38
C LEU A 238 2.41 -17.13 11.06
N GLN A 239 3.68 -17.56 11.00
CA GLN A 239 4.24 -18.28 9.85
C GLN A 239 3.50 -19.59 9.60
N ALA A 240 3.25 -20.39 10.65
CA ALA A 240 2.50 -21.64 10.52
C ALA A 240 1.08 -21.39 10.00
N THR A 241 0.39 -20.36 10.51
CA THR A 241 -0.97 -19.99 10.08
C THR A 241 -1.03 -19.64 8.60
N ILE A 242 -0.11 -18.79 8.11
CA ILE A 242 -0.07 -18.42 6.68
C ILE A 242 0.37 -19.59 5.81
N SER A 243 1.31 -20.41 6.26
CA SER A 243 1.75 -21.61 5.54
C SER A 243 0.60 -22.63 5.38
N GLU A 244 -0.18 -22.87 6.43
CA GLU A 244 -1.37 -23.72 6.36
C GLU A 244 -2.39 -23.17 5.35
N PHE A 245 -2.68 -21.87 5.40
CA PHE A 245 -3.53 -21.19 4.43
C PHE A 245 -3.03 -21.35 2.98
N LEU A 246 -1.73 -21.19 2.74
CA LEU A 246 -1.15 -21.36 1.42
C LEU A 246 -1.37 -22.77 0.86
N VAL A 247 -1.11 -23.78 1.69
CA VAL A 247 -1.20 -25.19 1.29
C VAL A 247 -2.65 -25.64 1.09
N THR A 248 -3.56 -25.20 1.96
CA THR A 248 -4.95 -25.70 1.99
C THR A 248 -5.88 -24.94 1.05
N GLU A 249 -5.66 -23.65 0.85
CA GLU A 249 -6.59 -22.76 0.19
C GLU A 249 -6.03 -22.15 -1.10
N VAL A 250 -4.78 -21.66 -1.10
CA VAL A 250 -4.24 -20.87 -2.23
C VAL A 250 -3.67 -21.77 -3.32
N LEU A 251 -2.66 -22.58 -2.99
CA LEU A 251 -1.92 -23.39 -3.96
C LEU A 251 -2.78 -24.42 -4.71
N PRO A 252 -3.81 -25.06 -4.10
CA PRO A 252 -4.71 -25.93 -4.84
C PRO A 252 -5.50 -25.19 -5.93
N ARG A 253 -5.84 -23.92 -5.70
CA ARG A 253 -6.58 -23.10 -6.68
C ARG A 253 -5.68 -22.65 -7.83
N THR A 254 -4.42 -22.29 -7.55
CA THR A 254 -3.47 -21.88 -8.60
C THR A 254 -3.07 -23.04 -9.51
N ALA A 255 -2.93 -24.25 -8.95
CA ALA A 255 -2.66 -25.46 -9.73
C ALA A 255 -3.81 -25.82 -10.70
N ASN A 256 -5.06 -25.61 -10.29
CA ASN A 256 -6.25 -25.91 -11.11
C ASN A 256 -6.56 -24.84 -12.17
N GLY A 257 -6.04 -23.62 -12.02
CA GLY A 257 -6.21 -22.53 -12.99
C GLY A 257 -5.14 -22.48 -14.10
N ALA A 258 -4.11 -23.33 -14.03
CA ALA A 258 -2.98 -23.35 -14.97
C ALA A 258 -3.15 -24.30 -16.18
N SER A 259 -4.39 -24.78 -16.43
CA SER A 259 -4.76 -25.66 -17.56
C SER A 259 -5.33 -24.89 -18.75
#